data_AF-A0A1E4RSB2-F1
#
_entry.id   AF-A0A1E4RSB2-F1
#
_cell.length_a   1.000
_cell.length_b   1.000
_cell.length_c   1.000
_cell.angle_alpha   90.00
_cell.angle_beta   90.00
_cell.angle_gamma   90.00
#
_symmetry.space_group_name_H-M   'P 1'
#
loop_
_entity.id
_entity.type
_entity.pdbx_description
1 polymer ?
#
loop_
_entity_poly.entity_id
_entity_poly.type
_entity_poly.pdbx_seq_one_letter_code
_entity_poly.pdbx_strand_id
1 'polypeptide(L)'
;MRDTVLSIIDCLEDESTARIRVGLDDLDELLQQLVPYIRAWRQNPNGIKHPKLVQFESLQDLFESNITNALLLVYNYLLRHLDDASTPLRVYFPMILTANRLLQGILLIHPNSRNILSRAKNMKLILSGSSSHSNGNTNSISIEVSISFISLLIHILLKNLQNFRVFEDNDGCAIVIRKLELTTSISDTQPTSSPSLPNKIFNQQDLNFKIIEFLVFYLIDETEIFPHQNNTHNKLKIRSLKEKAEFFRPEFLGIDDLIEHLNHLKNL
;
A
#
# COMPACT_ATOMS: atom_id res chain seq x y z
N MET A 1 25.19 -9.84 0.85
CA MET A 1 23.81 -9.44 1.20
C MET A 1 23.79 -8.19 2.07
N ARG A 2 24.47 -8.13 3.22
CA ARG A 2 24.53 -6.89 4.02
C ARG A 2 25.03 -5.70 3.20
N ASP A 3 26.19 -5.82 2.57
CA ASP A 3 26.76 -4.74 1.75
C ASP A 3 25.84 -4.34 0.59
N THR A 4 25.15 -5.31 -0.01
CA THR A 4 24.13 -5.08 -1.05
C THR A 4 22.96 -4.25 -0.50
N VAL A 5 22.43 -4.62 0.67
CA VAL A 5 21.32 -3.88 1.31
C VAL A 5 21.74 -2.47 1.69
N LEU A 6 22.95 -2.30 2.24
CA LEU A 6 23.47 -0.97 2.58
C LEU A 6 23.68 -0.12 1.34
N SER A 7 24.26 -0.66 0.27
CA SER A 7 24.40 0.05 -1.00
C SER A 7 23.06 0.47 -1.62
N ILE A 8 22.02 -0.38 -1.49
CA ILE A 8 20.66 -0.04 -1.91
C ILE A 8 20.14 1.13 -1.08
N ILE A 9 20.28 1.08 0.25
CA ILE A 9 19.85 2.15 1.15
C ILE A 9 20.56 3.47 0.82
N ASP A 10 21.88 3.44 0.62
CA ASP A 10 22.66 4.61 0.23
C ASP A 10 22.15 5.26 -1.08
N CYS A 11 21.64 4.46 -2.02
CA CYS A 11 21.00 4.95 -3.24
C CYS A 11 19.59 5.52 -2.99
N LEU A 12 18.80 4.89 -2.10
CA LEU A 12 17.42 5.29 -1.79
C LEU A 12 17.33 6.53 -0.91
N GLU A 13 18.34 6.77 -0.05
CA GLU A 13 18.42 7.95 0.82
C GLU A 13 19.06 9.17 0.14
N ASP A 14 19.53 9.00 -1.09
CA ASP A 14 20.09 10.07 -1.92
C ASP A 14 19.03 11.11 -2.31
N GLU A 15 19.44 12.34 -2.59
CA GLU A 15 18.54 13.41 -3.05
C GLU A 15 18.46 13.48 -4.59
N SER A 16 19.21 12.63 -5.29
CA SER A 16 19.18 12.54 -6.75
C SER A 16 18.15 11.53 -7.24
N THR A 17 17.18 11.97 -8.04
CA THR A 17 16.20 11.09 -8.71
C THR A 17 16.84 9.92 -9.46
N ALA A 18 18.02 10.14 -10.06
CA ALA A 18 18.73 9.08 -10.79
C ALA A 18 19.28 8.00 -9.83
N ARG A 19 19.82 8.42 -8.68
CA ARG A 19 20.35 7.51 -7.65
C ARG A 19 19.23 6.74 -6.97
N ILE A 20 18.13 7.41 -6.64
CA ILE A 20 16.93 6.75 -6.10
C ILE A 20 16.42 5.68 -7.08
N ARG A 21 16.37 5.98 -8.39
CA ARG A 21 15.95 5.00 -9.40
C ARG A 21 16.86 3.76 -9.39
N VAL A 22 18.18 3.95 -9.38
CA VAL A 22 19.13 2.83 -9.25
C VAL A 22 18.86 2.01 -7.99
N GLY A 23 18.64 2.67 -6.84
CA GLY A 23 18.30 1.97 -5.60
C GLY A 23 17.00 1.18 -5.68
N LEU A 24 15.97 1.69 -6.37
CA LEU A 24 14.71 0.97 -6.59
C LEU A 24 14.90 -0.24 -7.52
N ASP A 25 15.70 -0.09 -8.58
CA ASP A 25 15.98 -1.18 -9.53
C ASP A 25 16.81 -2.29 -8.86
N ASP A 26 17.85 -1.93 -8.11
CA ASP A 26 18.69 -2.87 -7.35
C ASP A 26 17.89 -3.60 -6.26
N LEU A 27 16.96 -2.89 -5.61
CA LEU A 27 16.04 -3.49 -4.65
C LEU A 27 15.08 -4.49 -5.34
N ASP A 28 14.55 -4.15 -6.51
CA ASP A 28 13.72 -5.07 -7.27
C ASP A 28 14.47 -6.35 -7.62
N GLU A 29 15.70 -6.21 -8.11
CA GLU A 29 16.56 -7.36 -8.42
C GLU A 29 16.81 -8.21 -7.18
N LEU A 30 17.16 -7.60 -6.04
CA LEU A 30 17.37 -8.31 -4.79
C LEU A 30 16.12 -9.09 -4.37
N LEU A 31 14.94 -8.46 -4.41
CA LEU A 31 13.69 -9.14 -4.04
C LEU A 31 13.35 -10.27 -5.03
N GLN A 32 13.59 -10.09 -6.33
CA GLN A 32 13.41 -11.14 -7.34
C GLN A 32 14.32 -12.35 -7.06
N GLN A 33 15.58 -12.13 -6.66
CA GLN A 33 16.49 -13.20 -6.27
C GLN A 33 16.02 -13.98 -5.03
N LEU A 34 15.17 -13.39 -4.18
CA LEU A 34 14.59 -14.07 -3.02
C LEU A 34 13.36 -14.92 -3.36
N VAL A 35 12.69 -14.69 -4.50
CA VAL A 35 11.44 -15.36 -4.90
C VAL A 35 11.55 -16.89 -4.89
N PRO A 36 12.60 -17.54 -5.43
CA PRO A 36 12.71 -19.00 -5.39
C PRO A 36 12.71 -19.56 -3.97
N TYR A 37 13.39 -18.88 -3.03
CA TYR A 37 13.45 -19.29 -1.63
C TYR A 37 12.12 -19.10 -0.92
N ILE A 38 11.39 -18.02 -1.24
CA ILE A 38 10.04 -17.78 -0.72
C ILE A 38 9.07 -18.85 -1.21
N ARG A 39 9.13 -19.21 -2.50
CA ARG A 39 8.28 -20.27 -3.07
C ARG A 39 8.55 -21.62 -2.42
N ALA A 40 9.83 -21.99 -2.25
CA ALA A 40 10.22 -23.21 -1.55
C ALA A 40 9.71 -23.24 -0.10
N TRP A 41 9.83 -22.11 0.63
CA TRP A 41 9.33 -21.98 1.99
C TRP A 41 7.80 -22.14 2.07
N ARG A 42 7.05 -21.54 1.14
CA ARG A 42 5.58 -21.66 1.11
C ARG A 42 5.10 -23.08 0.84
N GLN A 43 5.84 -23.87 0.07
CA GLN A 43 5.50 -25.27 -0.22
C GLN A 43 5.77 -26.20 0.97
N ASN A 44 6.74 -25.86 1.81
CA ASN A 44 7.04 -26.60 3.04
C ASN A 44 7.29 -25.65 4.22
N PRO A 45 6.23 -25.09 4.83
CA PRO A 45 6.36 -24.12 5.93
C PRO A 45 6.96 -24.70 7.22
N ASN A 46 6.98 -26.03 7.35
CA ASN A 46 7.58 -26.73 8.50
C ASN A 46 9.05 -27.08 8.27
N GLY A 47 9.61 -26.75 7.10
CA GLY A 47 11.00 -27.01 6.76
C GLY A 47 11.98 -26.06 7.44
N ILE A 48 13.24 -26.10 7.03
CA ILE A 48 14.25 -25.10 7.41
C ILE A 48 14.19 -23.97 6.38
N LYS A 49 14.06 -22.72 6.87
CA LYS A 49 14.04 -21.54 6.03
C LYS A 49 15.42 -21.31 5.40
N HIS A 50 15.46 -21.00 4.11
CA HIS A 50 16.72 -20.83 3.39
C HIS A 50 17.59 -19.73 4.04
N PRO A 51 18.91 -19.92 4.24
CA PRO A 51 19.77 -18.98 4.95
C PRO A 51 19.75 -17.55 4.40
N LYS A 52 19.67 -17.38 3.07
CA LYS A 52 19.54 -16.05 2.44
C LYS A 52 18.27 -15.31 2.85
N LEU A 53 17.15 -16.03 3.01
CA LEU A 53 15.88 -15.42 3.41
C LEU A 53 15.92 -15.03 4.89
N VAL A 54 16.49 -15.89 5.74
CA VAL A 54 16.74 -15.59 7.17
C VAL A 54 17.67 -14.38 7.31
N GLN A 55 18.75 -14.33 6.53
CA GLN A 55 19.69 -13.21 6.54
C GLN A 55 19.01 -11.90 6.11
N PHE A 56 18.20 -11.91 5.06
CA PHE A 56 17.46 -10.73 4.62
C PHE A 56 16.54 -10.22 5.73
N GLU A 57 15.73 -11.10 6.33
CA GLU A 57 14.83 -10.74 7.43
C GLU A 57 15.59 -10.19 8.64
N SER A 58 16.69 -10.83 9.02
CA SER A 58 17.54 -10.37 10.13
C SER A 58 18.10 -8.96 9.89
N LEU A 59 18.42 -8.62 8.64
CA LEU A 59 18.82 -7.26 8.27
C LEU A 59 17.64 -6.27 8.36
N GLN A 60 16.41 -6.72 8.06
CA GLN A 60 15.24 -5.85 8.19
C GLN A 60 14.85 -5.61 9.66
N ASP A 61 15.24 -6.48 10.59
CA ASP A 61 15.06 -6.23 12.03
C ASP A 61 16.00 -5.12 12.56
N LEU A 62 17.13 -4.88 11.88
CA LEU A 62 18.09 -3.84 12.27
C LEU A 62 17.67 -2.47 11.71
N PHE A 63 17.69 -1.45 12.57
CA PHE A 63 17.30 -0.09 12.18
C PHE A 63 18.10 0.45 10.98
N GLU A 64 19.44 0.27 11.00
CA GLU A 64 20.37 0.76 9.98
C GLU A 64 20.20 0.10 8.60
N SER A 65 19.61 -1.09 8.53
CA SER A 65 19.45 -1.84 7.28
C SER A 65 17.99 -2.14 6.94
N ASN A 66 17.05 -1.45 7.60
CA ASN A 66 15.63 -1.59 7.33
C ASN A 66 15.22 -0.74 6.12
N ILE A 67 14.96 -1.43 5.00
CA ILE A 67 14.64 -0.83 3.71
C ILE A 67 13.28 -0.10 3.73
N THR A 68 12.36 -0.47 4.64
CA THR A 68 11.08 0.23 4.77
C THR A 68 11.27 1.68 5.23
N ASN A 69 12.25 1.96 6.10
CA ASN A 69 12.58 3.33 6.47
C ASN A 69 13.13 4.13 5.28
N ALA A 70 14.05 3.54 4.51
CA ALA A 70 14.60 4.18 3.31
C ALA A 70 13.51 4.47 2.27
N LEU A 71 12.59 3.53 2.03
CA LEU A 71 11.46 3.76 1.12
C LEU A 71 10.53 4.88 1.60
N LEU A 72 10.35 5.08 2.91
CA LEU A 72 9.60 6.23 3.43
C LEU A 72 10.28 7.56 3.12
N LEU A 73 11.62 7.61 3.10
CA LEU A 73 12.35 8.79 2.65
C LEU A 73 12.13 9.03 1.16
N VAL A 74 12.14 7.96 0.35
CA VAL A 74 11.79 8.02 -1.08
C VAL A 74 10.37 8.56 -1.29
N TYR A 75 9.36 8.08 -0.55
CA TYR A 75 8.00 8.64 -0.66
C TYR A 75 7.97 10.12 -0.31
N ASN A 76 8.64 10.54 0.77
CA ASN A 76 8.69 11.94 1.15
C ASN A 76 9.39 12.79 0.08
N TYR A 77 10.43 12.28 -0.58
CA TYR A 77 11.06 12.95 -1.72
C TYR A 77 10.11 13.02 -2.92
N LEU A 78 9.57 11.89 -3.39
CA LEU A 78 8.75 11.81 -4.60
C LEU A 78 7.46 12.64 -4.48
N LEU A 79 6.75 12.54 -3.35
CA LEU A 79 5.48 13.25 -3.16
C LEU A 79 5.67 14.77 -3.06
N ARG A 80 6.75 15.25 -2.44
CA ARG A 80 7.07 16.69 -2.41
C ARG A 80 7.30 17.27 -3.80
N HIS A 81 7.92 16.49 -4.69
CA HIS A 81 8.21 16.94 -6.05
C HIS A 81 7.04 16.72 -7.03
N LEU A 82 6.00 15.96 -6.64
CA LEU A 82 4.75 15.90 -7.41
C LEU A 82 3.92 17.19 -7.30
N ASP A 83 4.02 17.87 -6.16
CA ASP A 83 3.35 19.14 -5.92
C ASP A 83 4.04 20.32 -6.62
N ASP A 84 5.27 20.12 -7.11
CA ASP A 84 6.01 21.11 -7.88
C ASP A 84 5.58 21.09 -9.35
N ALA A 85 4.84 22.12 -9.77
CA ALA A 85 4.33 22.31 -11.13
C ALA A 85 5.44 22.36 -12.21
N SER A 86 6.70 22.54 -11.83
CA SER A 86 7.83 22.61 -12.77
C SER A 86 8.36 21.24 -13.20
N THR A 87 8.03 20.16 -12.50
CA THR A 87 8.64 18.84 -12.77
C THR A 87 7.71 17.91 -13.56
N PRO A 88 8.20 17.23 -14.63
CA PRO A 88 7.38 16.31 -15.40
C PRO A 88 6.91 15.10 -14.56
N LEU A 89 5.60 15.01 -14.30
CA LEU A 89 4.95 13.90 -13.58
C LEU A 89 5.33 12.50 -14.12
N ARG A 90 5.67 12.42 -15.42
CA ARG A 90 6.11 11.20 -16.10
C ARG A 90 7.34 10.55 -15.48
N VAL A 91 8.18 11.29 -14.77
CA VAL A 91 9.39 10.75 -14.12
C VAL A 91 9.04 10.04 -12.82
N TYR A 92 8.14 10.61 -12.02
CA TYR A 92 7.88 10.15 -10.66
C TYR A 92 6.80 9.07 -10.55
N PHE A 93 5.77 9.07 -11.40
CA PHE A 93 4.74 8.03 -11.33
C PHE A 93 5.31 6.60 -11.45
N PRO A 94 6.21 6.27 -12.41
CA PRO A 94 6.82 4.94 -12.47
C PRO A 94 7.62 4.58 -11.21
N MET A 95 8.30 5.56 -10.61
CA MET A 95 9.07 5.35 -9.38
C MET A 95 8.16 5.07 -8.19
N ILE A 96 7.03 5.78 -8.08
CA ILE A 96 6.02 5.53 -7.04
C ILE A 96 5.40 4.14 -7.20
N LEU A 97 5.04 3.75 -8.43
CA LEU A 97 4.49 2.42 -8.70
C LEU A 97 5.48 1.33 -8.31
N THR A 98 6.75 1.52 -8.63
CA THR A 98 7.84 0.61 -8.26
C THR A 98 8.02 0.56 -6.75
N ALA A 99 8.15 1.70 -6.08
CA ALA A 99 8.28 1.79 -4.62
C ALA A 99 7.10 1.12 -3.89
N ASN A 100 5.86 1.33 -4.36
CA ASN A 100 4.66 0.68 -3.82
C ASN A 100 4.74 -0.84 -3.94
N ARG A 101 5.13 -1.36 -5.12
CA ARG A 101 5.28 -2.80 -5.35
C ARG A 101 6.38 -3.39 -4.46
N LEU A 102 7.53 -2.71 -4.34
CA LEU A 102 8.65 -3.16 -3.53
C LEU A 102 8.30 -3.17 -2.03
N LEU A 103 7.63 -2.12 -1.54
CA LEU A 103 7.17 -2.07 -0.16
C LEU A 103 6.16 -3.19 0.12
N GLN A 104 5.20 -3.44 -0.78
CA GLN A 104 4.29 -4.59 -0.66
C GLN A 104 5.08 -5.91 -0.54
N GLY A 105 6.08 -6.11 -1.40
CA GLY A 105 6.97 -7.28 -1.34
C GLY A 105 7.70 -7.41 -0.01
N ILE A 106 8.29 -6.31 0.50
CA ILE A 106 8.98 -6.29 1.78
C ILE A 106 8.02 -6.64 2.92
N LEU A 107 6.81 -6.08 2.95
CA LEU A 107 5.82 -6.37 4.00
C LEU A 107 5.30 -7.82 3.97
N LEU A 108 5.38 -8.49 2.81
CA LEU A 108 5.08 -9.92 2.68
C LEU A 108 6.24 -10.81 3.14
N ILE A 109 7.48 -10.39 2.90
CA ILE A 109 8.69 -11.13 3.30
C ILE A 109 8.95 -10.93 4.80
N HIS A 110 8.90 -9.68 5.27
CA HIS A 110 9.20 -9.29 6.63
C HIS A 110 8.01 -8.57 7.28
N PRO A 111 7.06 -9.31 7.89
CA PRO A 111 5.85 -8.72 8.44
C PRO A 111 6.05 -7.65 9.52
N ASN A 112 7.13 -7.73 10.29
CA ASN A 112 7.44 -6.79 11.37
C ASN A 112 7.71 -5.37 10.84
N SER A 113 8.11 -5.21 9.57
CA SER A 113 8.26 -3.88 8.94
C SER A 113 6.96 -3.07 8.93
N ARG A 114 5.79 -3.72 9.05
CA ARG A 114 4.50 -3.02 9.23
C ARG A 114 4.49 -2.10 10.45
N ASN A 115 5.25 -2.42 11.50
CA ASN A 115 5.30 -1.64 12.72
C ASN A 115 5.89 -0.24 12.49
N ILE A 116 6.71 -0.04 11.47
CA ILE A 116 7.22 1.29 11.11
C ILE A 116 6.07 2.20 10.65
N LEU A 117 5.06 1.63 10.00
CA LEU A 117 3.90 2.35 9.46
C LEU A 117 2.82 2.61 10.50
N SER A 118 2.98 2.08 11.72
CA SER A 118 2.12 2.39 12.87
C SER A 118 2.30 3.81 13.43
N ARG A 119 3.33 4.52 12.96
CA ARG A 119 3.55 5.91 13.33
C ARG A 119 2.62 6.78 12.49
N ALA A 120 1.83 7.64 13.14
CA ALA A 120 0.92 8.55 12.45
C ALA A 120 1.60 9.36 11.33
N LYS A 121 2.84 9.84 11.54
CA LYS A 121 3.61 10.54 10.49
C LYS A 121 3.80 9.69 9.23
N ASN A 122 4.12 8.41 9.39
CA ASN A 122 4.40 7.50 8.28
C ASN A 122 3.10 7.10 7.58
N MET A 123 2.03 6.84 8.35
CA MET A 123 0.70 6.60 7.76
C MET A 123 0.19 7.81 6.98
N LYS A 124 0.29 9.03 7.53
CA LYS A 124 -0.06 10.27 6.81
C LYS A 124 0.70 10.42 5.51
N LEU A 125 1.99 10.06 5.47
CA LEU A 125 2.78 10.12 4.24
C LEU A 125 2.20 9.18 3.17
N ILE A 126 1.89 7.93 3.52
CA ILE A 126 1.26 6.98 2.57
C ILE A 126 -0.12 7.48 2.10
N LEU A 127 -0.93 7.99 3.04
CA LEU A 127 -2.26 8.52 2.73
C LEU A 127 -2.20 9.81 1.88
N SER A 128 -1.16 10.63 2.04
CA SER A 128 -0.96 11.82 1.22
C SER A 128 -0.72 11.46 -0.25
N GLY A 129 0.07 10.41 -0.51
CA GLY A 129 0.23 9.86 -1.87
C GLY A 129 -1.03 9.22 -2.42
N SER A 130 -1.97 8.84 -1.54
CA SER A 130 -3.29 8.38 -1.95
C SER A 130 -4.24 9.56 -2.21
N SER A 131 -4.03 10.75 -1.66
CA SER A 131 -5.06 11.81 -1.70
C SER A 131 -5.07 12.54 -3.05
N SER A 132 -6.23 12.57 -3.74
CA SER A 132 -6.42 13.46 -4.89
C SER A 132 -6.50 14.89 -4.37
N HIS A 133 -5.57 15.76 -4.73
CA HIS A 133 -5.63 17.17 -4.36
C HIS A 133 -6.78 17.83 -5.13
N SER A 134 -7.93 18.00 -4.48
CA SER A 134 -9.11 18.71 -5.02
C SER A 134 -8.97 20.25 -4.96
N ASN A 135 -7.80 20.76 -4.56
CA ASN A 135 -7.55 22.20 -4.38
C ASN A 135 -7.13 22.90 -5.68
N GLY A 136 -7.91 22.74 -6.76
CA GLY A 136 -7.86 23.60 -7.94
C GLY A 136 -6.58 23.58 -8.79
N ASN A 137 -5.56 22.79 -8.42
CA ASN A 137 -4.33 22.60 -9.20
C ASN A 137 -4.34 21.20 -9.83
N THR A 138 -4.31 21.17 -11.16
CA THR A 138 -4.55 20.01 -12.03
C THR A 138 -3.37 19.04 -12.14
N ASN A 139 -2.71 18.70 -11.02
CA ASN A 139 -1.81 17.55 -10.97
C ASN A 139 -2.55 16.37 -10.32
N SER A 140 -3.61 15.90 -10.99
CA SER A 140 -4.35 14.72 -10.53
C SER A 140 -3.43 13.50 -10.54
N ILE A 141 -3.28 12.84 -9.38
CA ILE A 141 -2.61 11.55 -9.26
C ILE A 141 -3.28 10.57 -10.23
N SER A 142 -2.49 9.82 -11.00
CA SER A 142 -3.05 8.89 -11.98
C SER A 142 -3.89 7.80 -11.30
N ILE A 143 -4.88 7.28 -12.04
CA ILE A 143 -5.72 6.15 -11.61
C ILE A 143 -4.85 4.96 -11.20
N GLU A 144 -3.82 4.64 -11.98
CA GLU A 144 -2.88 3.55 -11.72
C GLU A 144 -2.12 3.75 -10.39
N VAL A 145 -1.63 4.96 -10.12
CA VAL A 145 -0.95 5.28 -8.85
C VAL A 145 -1.92 5.16 -7.67
N SER A 146 -3.17 5.62 -7.83
CA SER A 146 -4.22 5.45 -6.82
C SER A 146 -4.49 3.98 -6.51
N ILE A 147 -4.65 3.13 -7.53
CA ILE A 147 -4.81 1.66 -7.39
C ILE A 147 -3.63 1.06 -6.63
N SER A 148 -2.41 1.48 -6.96
CA SER A 148 -1.19 0.99 -6.36
C SER A 148 -1.10 1.33 -4.86
N PHE A 149 -1.48 2.55 -4.48
CA PHE A 149 -1.55 2.95 -3.07
C PHE A 149 -2.65 2.20 -2.30
N ILE A 150 -3.83 2.03 -2.87
CA ILE A 150 -4.90 1.24 -2.23
C ILE A 150 -4.44 -0.21 -2.01
N SER A 151 -3.77 -0.79 -3.02
CA SER A 151 -3.18 -2.13 -2.90
C SER A 151 -2.11 -2.18 -1.79
N LEU A 152 -1.26 -1.16 -1.69
CA LEU A 152 -0.29 -1.04 -0.61
C LEU A 152 -0.97 -0.94 0.76
N LEU A 153 -2.04 -0.16 0.92
CA LEU A 153 -2.78 -0.04 2.18
C LEU A 153 -3.27 -1.40 2.69
N ILE A 154 -3.79 -2.27 1.82
CA ILE A 154 -4.16 -3.65 2.21
C ILE A 154 -2.96 -4.36 2.87
N HIS A 155 -1.77 -4.27 2.26
CA HIS A 155 -0.56 -4.91 2.77
C HIS A 155 -0.07 -4.29 4.08
N ILE A 156 -0.24 -2.98 4.28
CA ILE A 156 0.11 -2.26 5.51
C ILE A 156 -0.78 -2.71 6.67
N LEU A 157 -2.09 -2.84 6.40
CA LEU A 157 -3.09 -3.17 7.40
C LEU A 157 -3.13 -4.67 7.73
N LEU A 158 -2.74 -5.54 6.78
CA LEU A 158 -2.83 -6.99 6.90
C LEU A 158 -2.29 -7.51 8.24
N LYS A 159 -3.20 -8.06 9.06
CA LYS A 159 -2.92 -8.65 10.38
C LYS A 159 -2.18 -7.70 11.35
N ASN A 160 -2.33 -6.38 11.21
CA ASN A 160 -1.72 -5.40 12.11
C ASN A 160 -2.77 -4.42 12.66
N LEU A 161 -3.31 -4.73 13.84
CA LEU A 161 -4.37 -3.92 14.47
C LEU A 161 -3.94 -2.48 14.75
N GLN A 162 -2.67 -2.26 15.13
CA GLN A 162 -2.16 -0.91 15.36
C GLN A 162 -2.25 -0.06 14.09
N ASN A 163 -1.91 -0.63 12.94
CA ASN A 163 -2.00 0.07 11.66
C ASN A 163 -3.45 0.37 11.28
N PHE A 164 -4.42 -0.49 11.60
CA PHE A 164 -5.85 -0.17 11.45
C PHE A 164 -6.22 1.10 12.23
N ARG A 165 -5.86 1.15 13.52
CA ARG A 165 -6.16 2.30 14.38
C ARG A 165 -5.55 3.59 13.86
N VAL A 166 -4.27 3.52 13.51
CA VAL A 166 -3.55 4.69 12.99
C VAL A 166 -4.10 5.10 11.62
N PHE A 167 -4.48 4.17 10.76
CA PHE A 167 -5.12 4.49 9.48
C PHE A 167 -6.43 5.26 9.65
N GLU A 168 -7.29 4.82 10.56
CA GLU A 168 -8.57 5.49 10.83
C GLU A 168 -8.38 6.86 11.48
N ASP A 169 -7.47 6.96 12.45
CA ASP A 169 -7.14 8.21 13.14
C ASP A 169 -6.52 9.26 12.20
N ASN A 170 -6.13 8.86 10.98
CA ASN A 170 -5.60 9.74 9.93
C ASN A 170 -6.56 9.87 8.73
N ASP A 171 -7.86 9.70 8.95
CA ASP A 171 -8.93 9.85 7.95
C ASP A 171 -8.79 8.90 6.74
N GLY A 172 -8.09 7.78 6.91
CA GLY A 172 -7.80 6.85 5.83
C GLY A 172 -9.06 6.32 5.14
N CYS A 173 -10.12 6.07 5.89
CA CYS A 173 -11.41 5.62 5.37
C CYS A 173 -12.03 6.65 4.41
N ALA A 174 -12.06 7.92 4.81
CA ALA A 174 -12.56 9.01 3.98
C ALA A 174 -11.71 9.19 2.72
N ILE A 175 -10.38 9.17 2.85
CA ILE A 175 -9.45 9.31 1.72
C ILE A 175 -9.69 8.23 0.65
N VAL A 176 -9.89 6.98 1.06
CA VAL A 176 -10.17 5.87 0.13
C VAL A 176 -11.55 6.02 -0.52
N ILE A 177 -12.59 6.31 0.27
CA ILE A 177 -13.97 6.41 -0.24
C ILE A 177 -14.20 7.61 -1.16
N ARG A 178 -13.54 8.75 -0.94
CA ARG A 178 -13.67 9.93 -1.83
C ARG A 178 -13.28 9.66 -3.28
N LYS A 179 -12.53 8.58 -3.54
CA LYS A 179 -12.16 8.14 -4.89
C LYS A 179 -13.17 7.21 -5.55
N LEU A 180 -14.14 6.71 -4.79
CA LEU A 180 -15.16 5.80 -5.29
C LEU A 180 -16.21 6.61 -6.05
N GLU A 181 -16.21 6.48 -7.37
CA GLU A 181 -17.18 7.13 -8.23
C GLU A 181 -18.23 6.11 -8.70
N LEU A 182 -19.36 6.04 -7.99
CA LEU A 182 -20.45 5.09 -8.28
C LEU A 182 -21.42 5.59 -9.34
N THR A 183 -21.43 6.90 -9.60
CA THR A 183 -22.16 7.45 -10.74
C THR A 183 -21.38 7.12 -11.99
N THR A 184 -21.82 6.10 -12.73
CA THR A 184 -21.48 5.95 -14.15
C THR A 184 -22.02 7.17 -14.90
N SER A 185 -21.32 8.30 -14.87
CA SER A 185 -21.30 9.17 -16.03
C SER A 185 -20.57 8.38 -17.10
N ILE A 186 -21.35 7.64 -17.89
CA ILE A 186 -20.99 7.23 -19.24
C ILE A 186 -20.85 8.54 -20.02
N SER A 187 -19.76 9.26 -19.75
CA SER A 187 -19.28 10.30 -20.63
C SER A 187 -18.34 9.57 -21.57
N ASP A 188 -18.83 9.35 -22.78
CA ASP A 188 -18.09 8.88 -23.94
C ASP A 188 -16.77 9.65 -24.08
N THR A 189 -15.70 9.22 -23.42
CA THR A 189 -14.34 9.55 -23.84
C THR A 189 -13.88 8.41 -24.73
N GLN A 190 -14.12 8.63 -26.02
CA GLN A 190 -13.52 7.93 -27.15
C GLN A 190 -12.11 7.40 -26.83
N PRO A 191 -11.80 6.13 -27.13
CA PRO A 191 -10.42 5.67 -27.11
C PRO A 191 -9.69 6.35 -28.26
N THR A 192 -8.93 7.41 -27.97
CA THR A 192 -7.94 7.92 -28.93
C THR A 192 -6.86 6.86 -29.05
N SER A 193 -7.00 6.00 -30.05
CA SER A 193 -6.05 4.99 -30.47
C SER A 193 -4.75 5.66 -30.91
N SER A 194 -3.79 5.74 -29.99
CA SER A 194 -2.38 5.87 -30.33
C SER A 194 -1.73 4.48 -30.22
N PRO A 195 -1.20 3.91 -31.31
CA PRO A 195 -0.61 2.59 -31.28
C PRO A 195 0.83 2.69 -30.74
N SER A 196 1.00 2.55 -29.43
CA SER A 196 2.33 2.28 -28.86
C SER A 196 2.24 1.56 -27.51
N LEU A 197 2.72 0.32 -27.51
CA LEU A 197 2.93 -0.63 -26.41
C LEU A 197 1.69 -1.21 -25.70
N PRO A 198 1.71 -2.51 -25.33
CA PRO A 198 0.62 -3.18 -24.63
C PRO A 198 0.63 -2.80 -23.14
N ASN A 199 0.44 -1.52 -22.83
CA ASN A 199 0.26 -1.07 -21.44
C ASN A 199 -1.24 -1.08 -21.13
N LYS A 200 -1.62 -1.83 -20.10
CA LYS A 200 -3.00 -1.88 -19.59
C LYS A 200 -3.48 -0.45 -19.29
N ILE A 201 -4.49 0.02 -20.01
CA ILE A 201 -5.13 1.31 -19.72
C ILE A 201 -6.02 1.10 -18.50
N PHE A 202 -5.68 1.74 -17.38
CA PHE A 202 -6.51 1.74 -16.18
C PHE A 202 -7.61 2.78 -16.30
N ASN A 203 -8.85 2.39 -16.04
CA ASN A 203 -9.99 3.29 -16.03
C ASN A 203 -10.59 3.43 -14.61
N GLN A 204 -11.60 4.29 -14.47
CA GLN A 204 -12.26 4.51 -13.17
C GLN A 204 -12.91 3.23 -12.62
N GLN A 205 -13.34 2.30 -13.48
CA GLN A 205 -13.87 1.01 -13.03
C GLN A 205 -12.79 0.16 -12.36
N ASP A 206 -11.57 0.10 -12.90
CA ASP A 206 -10.44 -0.59 -12.26
C ASP A 206 -10.17 -0.04 -10.84
N LEU A 207 -10.25 1.28 -10.67
CA LEU A 207 -10.09 1.94 -9.37
C LEU A 207 -11.24 1.59 -8.43
N ASN A 208 -12.49 1.66 -8.90
CA ASN A 208 -13.65 1.27 -8.12
C ASN A 208 -13.54 -0.20 -7.65
N PHE A 209 -13.17 -1.13 -8.54
CA PHE A 209 -12.94 -2.53 -8.16
C PHE A 209 -11.88 -2.67 -7.07
N LYS A 210 -10.77 -1.93 -7.18
CA LYS A 210 -9.72 -1.95 -6.17
C LYS A 210 -10.17 -1.38 -4.82
N ILE A 211 -10.99 -0.33 -4.84
CA ILE A 211 -11.60 0.22 -3.62
C ILE A 211 -12.56 -0.81 -2.99
N ILE A 212 -13.39 -1.48 -3.78
CA ILE A 212 -14.27 -2.54 -3.27
C ILE A 212 -13.45 -3.68 -2.66
N GLU A 213 -12.36 -4.13 -3.30
CA GLU A 213 -11.44 -5.13 -2.73
C GLU A 213 -10.87 -4.68 -1.37
N PHE A 214 -10.46 -3.41 -1.27
CA PHE A 214 -10.03 -2.83 0.00
C PHE A 214 -11.14 -2.86 1.06
N LEU A 215 -12.38 -2.50 0.69
CA LEU A 215 -13.52 -2.52 1.61
C LEU A 215 -13.85 -3.93 2.08
N VAL A 216 -13.86 -4.92 1.17
CA VAL A 216 -14.05 -6.34 1.52
C VAL A 216 -13.03 -6.78 2.55
N PHE A 217 -11.75 -6.43 2.34
CA PHE A 217 -10.68 -6.74 3.28
C PHE A 217 -10.83 -5.98 4.61
N TYR A 218 -11.10 -4.67 4.57
CA TYR A 218 -11.13 -3.82 5.75
C TYR A 218 -12.32 -4.16 6.66
N LEU A 219 -13.48 -4.48 6.07
CA LEU A 219 -14.73 -4.79 6.79
C LEU A 219 -14.77 -6.20 7.39
N ILE A 220 -13.73 -7.03 7.22
CA ILE A 220 -13.64 -8.31 7.95
C ILE A 220 -13.70 -8.03 9.46
N ASP A 221 -14.51 -8.82 10.16
CA ASP A 221 -14.65 -8.70 11.60
C ASP A 221 -13.32 -9.02 12.30
N GLU A 222 -12.84 -8.10 13.12
CA GLU A 222 -11.53 -8.25 13.76
C GLU A 222 -11.53 -9.34 14.82
N THR A 223 -12.69 -9.74 15.34
CA THR A 223 -12.79 -10.88 16.27
C THR A 223 -12.40 -12.20 15.59
N GLU A 224 -12.61 -12.31 14.27
CA GLU A 224 -12.18 -13.46 13.45
C GLU A 224 -10.65 -13.47 13.24
N ILE A 225 -10.04 -12.29 13.15
CA ILE A 225 -8.60 -12.13 12.82
C ILE A 225 -7.73 -12.09 14.09
N PHE A 226 -8.22 -11.50 15.17
CA PHE A 226 -7.47 -11.25 16.41
C PHE A 226 -8.16 -11.83 17.67
N PRO A 227 -8.45 -13.14 17.72
CA PRO A 227 -9.28 -13.75 18.77
C PRO A 227 -8.69 -13.64 20.19
N HIS A 228 -7.37 -13.45 20.33
CA HIS A 228 -6.66 -13.49 21.63
C HIS A 228 -6.17 -12.12 22.14
N GLN A 229 -6.38 -11.02 21.40
CA GLN A 229 -5.96 -9.69 21.86
C GLN A 229 -6.84 -9.11 22.97
N ASN A 230 -7.88 -9.84 23.39
CA ASN A 230 -8.78 -9.41 24.45
C ASN A 230 -8.19 -9.43 25.88
N ASN A 231 -7.00 -9.99 26.10
CA ASN A 231 -6.49 -10.30 27.44
C ASN A 231 -5.20 -9.57 27.88
N THR A 232 -4.75 -8.51 27.20
CA THR A 232 -3.51 -7.80 27.57
C THR A 232 -3.71 -6.33 27.90
N HIS A 233 -2.90 -5.82 28.84
CA HIS A 233 -3.05 -4.51 29.51
C HIS A 233 -2.82 -3.26 28.63
N ASN A 234 -2.45 -3.41 27.35
CA ASN A 234 -2.24 -2.29 26.42
C ASN A 234 -3.20 -2.43 25.21
N LYS A 235 -4.49 -2.49 25.52
CA LYS A 235 -5.51 -3.10 24.68
C LYS A 235 -5.94 -2.18 23.54
N LEU A 236 -5.40 -2.41 22.34
CA LEU A 236 -5.96 -1.84 21.12
C LEU A 236 -7.42 -2.29 20.98
N LYS A 237 -8.32 -1.34 20.69
CA LYS A 237 -9.75 -1.61 20.56
C LYS A 237 -9.97 -2.54 19.36
N ILE A 238 -10.51 -3.74 19.59
CA ILE A 238 -11.06 -4.60 18.54
C ILE A 238 -12.39 -3.98 18.10
N ARG A 239 -12.64 -3.92 16.79
CA ARG A 239 -13.88 -3.37 16.22
C ARG A 239 -14.62 -4.40 15.38
N SER A 240 -15.91 -4.47 15.63
CA SER A 240 -16.85 -5.25 14.82
C SER A 240 -16.99 -4.67 13.41
N LEU A 241 -17.54 -5.46 12.49
CA LEU A 241 -17.90 -4.99 11.15
C LEU A 241 -18.77 -3.73 11.20
N LYS A 242 -19.76 -3.69 12.10
CA LYS A 242 -20.67 -2.54 12.25
C LYS A 242 -19.93 -1.28 12.66
N GLU A 243 -19.05 -1.36 13.66
CA GLU A 243 -18.25 -0.21 14.10
C GLU A 243 -17.31 0.31 13.01
N LYS A 244 -16.78 -0.58 12.16
CA LYS A 244 -15.96 -0.20 11.01
C LYS A 244 -16.78 0.49 9.91
N ALA A 245 -18.00 0.03 9.67
CA ALA A 245 -18.90 0.62 8.68
C ALA A 245 -19.21 2.10 8.95
N GLU A 246 -19.28 2.49 10.23
CA GLU A 246 -19.52 3.87 10.64
C GLU A 246 -18.46 4.86 10.11
N PHE A 247 -17.22 4.41 9.84
CA PHE A 247 -16.20 5.29 9.25
C PHE A 247 -16.49 5.71 7.81
N PHE A 248 -17.34 4.96 7.10
CA PHE A 248 -17.66 5.24 5.71
C PHE A 248 -19.02 5.89 5.52
N ARG A 249 -19.98 5.65 6.42
CA ARG A 249 -21.35 6.20 6.33
C ARG A 249 -21.46 7.70 6.03
N PRO A 250 -20.60 8.59 6.57
CA PRO A 250 -20.70 10.01 6.28
C PRO A 250 -20.49 10.35 4.79
N GLU A 251 -19.72 9.54 4.07
CA GLU A 251 -19.30 9.81 2.69
C GLU A 251 -19.75 8.74 1.69
N PHE A 252 -20.23 7.60 2.18
CA PHE A 252 -20.74 6.48 1.38
C PHE A 252 -22.01 5.89 2.00
N LEU A 253 -23.16 6.41 1.58
CA LEU A 253 -24.48 5.98 2.04
C LEU A 253 -24.81 4.53 1.65
N GLY A 254 -24.23 4.02 0.55
CA GLY A 254 -24.44 2.65 0.07
C GLY A 254 -23.60 1.58 0.80
N ILE A 255 -22.96 1.93 1.92
CA ILE A 255 -22.13 0.99 2.69
C ILE A 255 -22.96 -0.18 3.26
N ASP A 256 -24.21 0.07 3.64
CA ASP A 256 -25.09 -0.97 4.18
C ASP A 256 -25.46 -2.01 3.11
N ASP A 257 -25.74 -1.57 1.87
CA ASP A 257 -25.98 -2.47 0.73
C ASP A 257 -24.73 -3.32 0.42
N LEU A 258 -23.54 -2.72 0.47
CA LEU A 258 -22.28 -3.47 0.28
C LEU A 258 -22.12 -4.54 1.37
N ILE A 259 -22.39 -4.21 2.63
CA ILE A 259 -22.30 -5.15 3.75
C ILE A 259 -23.28 -6.31 3.57
N GLU A 260 -24.50 -6.04 3.14
CA GLU A 260 -25.50 -7.08 2.85
C GLU A 260 -24.98 -8.05 1.79
N HIS A 261 -24.48 -7.54 0.65
CA HIS A 261 -23.89 -8.38 -0.40
C HIS A 261 -22.68 -9.20 0.09
N LEU A 262 -21.81 -8.62 0.93
CA LEU A 262 -20.67 -9.34 1.50
C LEU A 262 -21.09 -10.47 2.45
N ASN A 263 -22.14 -10.26 3.24
CA ASN A 263 -22.70 -11.31 4.11
C ASN A 263 -23.32 -12.44 3.29
N HIS A 264 -23.98 -12.13 2.16
CA HIS A 264 -24.46 -13.17 1.24
C HIS A 264 -23.32 -14.00 0.64
N LEU A 265 -22.20 -13.37 0.27
CA LEU A 265 -21.01 -14.06 -0.25
C LEU A 265 -20.34 -14.97 0.80
N LYS A 266 -20.34 -14.60 2.09
CA LYS A 266 -19.80 -15.44 3.17
C LYS A 266 -20.64 -16.71 3.44
N ASN A 267 -21.91 -16.72 3.02
CA ASN A 267 -22.87 -17.80 3.28
C ASN A 267 -23.01 -18.79 2.10
N LEU A 268 -22.18 -18.67 1.06
CA LEU A 268 -22.06 -19.59 -0.08
C LEU A 268 -20.86 -20.53 0.11
#